data_AF-A0A940YHJ9-F1
#
_entry.id   AF-A0A940YHJ9-F1
#
_cell.length_a   1.000
_cell.length_b   1.000
_cell.length_c   1.000
_cell.angle_alpha   90.00
_cell.angle_beta   90.00
_cell.angle_gamma   90.00
#
_symmetry.space_group_name_H-M   'P 1'
#
loop_
_entity.id
_entity.type
_entity.pdbx_description
1 polymer ?
#
loop_
_entity_poly.entity_id
_entity_poly.type
_entity_poly.pdbx_seq_one_letter_code
_entity_poly.pdbx_strand_id
1 'polypeptide(L)'
;MLVEPAGIARFIGDTIHHSALAIATLVSRTLMNIPGRAREFAASDFIRNSPDPGGAYAQELVHGAGADWNLLVLGTYGFAVRTAMYVAMLPALALGFLLGAVDGLVARAARKANAGRESSSIYHRAKLGVTFVLITGYLVCLALPDVMHPNLALLPLTMAAALLLRLQASYYKKYL
;
A
#
# COMPACT_ATOMS: atom_id res chain seq x y z
N MET A 1 -5.71 23.91 9.94
CA MET A 1 -4.38 23.59 9.36
C MET A 1 -4.43 22.11 8.96
N LEU A 2 -5.01 21.81 7.80
CA LEU A 2 -5.16 20.43 7.32
C LEU A 2 -3.84 20.03 6.68
N VAL A 3 -3.16 19.08 7.29
CA VAL A 3 -1.93 18.50 6.76
C VAL A 3 -2.30 17.76 5.48
N GLU A 4 -1.97 18.30 4.32
CA GLU A 4 -2.12 17.58 3.06
C GLU A 4 -1.09 16.44 3.04
N PRO A 5 -1.51 15.17 3.08
CA PRO A 5 -0.59 14.04 3.09
C PRO A 5 0.29 14.01 1.83
N ALA A 6 -0.22 14.56 0.72
CA ALA A 6 0.53 14.77 -0.52
C ALA A 6 1.68 15.79 -0.38
N GLY A 7 1.54 16.80 0.47
CA GLY A 7 2.57 17.81 0.71
C GLY A 7 3.76 17.25 1.50
N ILE A 8 3.48 16.48 2.57
CA ILE A 8 4.51 15.79 3.35
C ILE A 8 5.27 14.78 2.49
N ALA A 9 4.52 14.02 1.70
CA ALA A 9 5.04 13.10 0.72
C ALA A 9 6.08 13.76 -0.19
N ARG A 10 5.69 14.81 -0.92
CA ARG A 10 6.58 15.54 -1.85
C ARG A 10 7.81 16.08 -1.15
N PHE A 11 7.64 16.69 0.03
CA PHE A 11 8.75 17.19 0.83
C PHE A 11 9.80 16.10 1.14
N ILE A 12 9.34 14.92 1.55
CA ILE A 12 10.24 13.78 1.82
C ILE A 12 10.91 13.31 0.52
N GLY A 13 10.16 13.19 -0.56
CA GLY A 13 10.68 12.76 -1.87
C GLY A 13 11.74 13.70 -2.42
N ASP A 14 11.50 15.00 -2.37
CA ASP A 14 12.41 16.05 -2.81
C ASP A 14 13.68 16.07 -1.94
N THR A 15 13.52 15.93 -0.61
CA THR A 15 14.66 15.89 0.32
C THR A 15 15.56 14.69 0.04
N ILE A 16 14.96 13.51 -0.18
CA ILE A 16 15.71 12.30 -0.52
C ILE A 16 16.41 12.47 -1.87
N HIS A 17 15.72 13.00 -2.88
CA HIS A 17 16.29 13.23 -4.21
C HIS A 17 17.48 14.20 -4.17
N HIS A 18 17.36 15.32 -3.48
CA HIS A 18 18.43 16.30 -3.31
C HIS A 18 19.61 15.74 -2.52
N SER A 19 19.35 14.94 -1.48
CA SER A 19 20.42 14.29 -0.70
C SER A 19 21.17 13.24 -1.54
N ALA A 20 20.46 12.47 -2.36
CA ALA A 20 21.07 11.50 -3.28
C ALA A 20 21.93 12.19 -4.33
N LEU A 21 21.46 13.30 -4.91
CA LEU A 21 22.23 14.14 -5.84
C LEU A 21 23.50 14.70 -5.17
N ALA A 22 23.38 15.22 -3.95
CA ALA A 22 24.52 15.77 -3.21
C ALA A 22 25.58 14.70 -2.91
N ILE A 23 25.16 13.49 -2.53
CA ILE A 23 26.07 12.38 -2.26
C ILE A 23 26.71 11.87 -3.55
N ALA A 24 25.92 11.65 -4.61
CA ALA A 24 26.42 11.16 -5.89
C ALA A 24 27.43 12.14 -6.51
N THR A 25 27.14 13.44 -6.48
CA THR A 25 28.04 14.48 -6.96
C THR A 25 29.30 14.57 -6.10
N LEU A 26 29.20 14.45 -4.78
CA LEU A 26 30.36 14.48 -3.88
C LEU A 26 31.27 13.27 -4.09
N VAL A 27 30.71 12.07 -4.18
CA VAL A 27 31.47 10.83 -4.45
C VAL A 27 32.10 10.88 -5.83
N SER A 28 31.34 11.26 -6.86
CA SER A 28 31.85 11.32 -8.22
C SER A 28 32.92 12.41 -8.39
N ARG A 29 32.77 13.57 -7.74
CA ARG A 29 33.83 14.59 -7.69
C ARG A 29 35.07 14.09 -6.95
N THR A 30 34.90 13.36 -5.86
CA THR A 30 36.03 12.80 -5.09
C THR A 30 36.81 11.76 -5.89
N LEU A 31 36.12 10.93 -6.68
CA LEU A 31 36.73 9.84 -7.45
C LEU A 31 37.23 10.25 -8.84
N MET A 32 36.52 11.13 -9.54
CA MET A 32 36.79 11.47 -10.95
C MET A 32 37.48 12.82 -11.15
N ASN A 33 37.53 13.70 -10.13
CA ASN A 33 38.21 14.98 -10.27
C ASN A 33 39.72 14.82 -10.01
N ILE A 34 40.43 14.40 -11.05
CA ILE A 34 41.88 14.18 -11.03
C ILE A 34 42.60 15.53 -11.17
N PRO A 35 43.69 15.81 -10.41
CA PRO A 35 44.45 17.06 -10.53
C PRO A 35 45.01 17.27 -11.95
N GLY A 36 44.99 18.52 -12.43
CA GLY A 36 45.07 18.89 -13.84
C GLY A 36 46.21 18.29 -14.68
N ARG A 37 47.38 18.00 -14.09
CA ARG A 37 48.49 17.35 -14.81
C ARG A 37 48.28 15.85 -15.08
N ALA A 38 47.53 15.15 -14.23
CA ALA A 38 47.21 13.75 -14.42
C ALA A 38 45.96 13.54 -15.31
N ARG A 39 45.19 14.61 -15.55
CA ARG A 39 43.98 14.60 -16.38
C ARG A 39 44.27 14.37 -17.86
N GLU A 40 45.40 14.84 -18.36
CA GLU A 40 45.84 14.64 -19.76
C GLU A 40 46.11 13.16 -20.07
N PHE A 41 46.48 12.36 -19.06
CA PHE A 41 46.76 10.92 -19.18
C PHE A 41 45.52 10.03 -18.94
N ALA A 42 44.36 10.60 -18.62
CA ALA A 42 43.14 9.83 -18.36
C ALA A 42 42.72 9.02 -19.60
N ALA A 43 42.25 7.79 -19.45
CA ALA A 43 41.92 6.91 -20.59
C ALA A 43 40.65 7.30 -21.35
N SER A 44 39.75 8.10 -20.75
CA SER A 44 38.47 8.48 -21.36
C SER A 44 38.46 9.95 -21.80
N ASP A 45 37.97 10.19 -23.02
CA ASP A 45 37.81 11.55 -23.56
C ASP A 45 36.82 12.40 -22.74
N PHE A 46 35.87 11.74 -22.08
CA PHE A 46 34.93 12.36 -21.15
C PHE A 46 35.62 13.06 -19.97
N ILE A 47 36.68 12.47 -19.40
CA ILE A 47 37.43 13.06 -18.28
C ILE A 47 38.36 14.19 -18.78
N ARG A 48 38.87 14.08 -20.01
CA ARG A 48 39.76 15.09 -20.59
C ARG A 48 39.02 16.38 -20.93
N ASN A 49 37.85 16.29 -21.57
CA ASN A 49 37.17 17.45 -22.16
C ASN A 49 36.08 18.09 -21.28
N SER A 50 35.56 17.40 -20.25
CA SER A 50 34.48 17.94 -19.41
C SER A 50 35.01 18.86 -18.30
N PRO A 51 34.54 20.12 -18.15
CA PRO A 51 35.03 21.06 -17.13
C PRO A 51 35.05 20.45 -15.71
N ASP A 52 34.02 19.69 -15.35
CA ASP A 52 33.87 18.95 -14.09
C ASP A 52 33.39 17.49 -14.32
N PRO A 53 34.30 16.54 -14.62
CA PRO A 53 33.95 15.18 -15.01
C PRO A 53 33.05 14.46 -14.00
N GLY A 54 33.30 14.65 -12.70
CA GLY A 54 32.49 14.05 -11.65
C GLY A 54 31.12 14.72 -11.44
N GLY A 55 30.96 16.00 -11.81
CA GLY A 55 29.65 16.66 -11.77
C GLY A 55 28.76 16.16 -12.89
N ALA A 56 29.29 16.13 -14.11
CA ALA A 56 28.61 15.65 -15.31
C ALA A 56 28.21 14.17 -15.19
N TYR A 57 29.11 13.30 -14.70
CA TYR A 57 28.81 11.87 -14.52
C TYR A 57 27.71 11.64 -13.47
N ALA A 58 27.72 12.37 -12.35
CA ALA A 58 26.66 12.27 -11.35
C ALA A 58 25.31 12.79 -11.88
N GLN A 59 25.30 13.85 -12.68
CA GLN A 59 24.09 14.35 -13.33
C GLN A 59 23.55 13.36 -14.35
N GLU A 60 24.39 12.70 -15.15
CA GLU A 60 23.96 11.71 -16.15
C GLU A 60 23.40 10.44 -15.49
N LEU A 61 24.05 9.96 -14.42
CA LEU A 61 23.53 8.86 -13.60
C LEU A 61 22.17 9.20 -12.98
N VAL A 62 22.01 10.41 -12.45
CA VAL A 62 20.76 10.82 -11.82
C VAL A 62 19.68 11.13 -12.86
N HIS A 63 20.03 11.68 -14.03
CA HIS A 63 19.09 11.86 -15.12
C HIS A 63 18.57 10.52 -15.65
N GLY A 64 19.45 9.51 -15.77
CA GLY A 64 19.06 8.14 -16.12
C GLY A 64 18.18 7.49 -15.05
N ALA A 65 18.46 7.72 -13.77
CA ALA A 65 17.66 7.19 -12.66
C ALA A 65 16.39 8.01 -12.34
N GLY A 66 16.30 9.26 -12.82
CA GLY A 66 15.27 10.22 -12.41
C GLY A 66 13.87 9.93 -12.97
N ALA A 67 13.79 9.36 -14.18
CA ALA A 67 12.52 8.92 -14.76
C ALA A 67 11.92 7.77 -13.94
N ASP A 68 12.74 6.78 -13.57
CA ASP A 68 12.34 5.66 -12.74
C ASP A 68 12.04 6.08 -11.29
N TRP A 69 12.77 7.07 -10.79
CA TRP A 69 12.56 7.64 -9.45
C TRP A 69 11.16 8.22 -9.29
N ASN A 70 10.70 9.03 -10.24
CA ASN A 70 9.37 9.62 -10.18
C ASN A 70 8.27 8.56 -10.20
N LEU A 71 8.44 7.48 -10.97
CA LEU A 71 7.49 6.36 -10.99
C LEU A 71 7.46 5.60 -9.65
N LEU A 72 8.62 5.36 -9.05
CA LEU A 72 8.75 4.72 -7.74
C LEU A 72 8.10 5.55 -6.63
N VAL A 73 8.35 6.85 -6.65
CA VAL A 73 7.82 7.82 -5.68
C VAL A 73 6.29 7.93 -5.80
N LEU A 74 5.76 8.11 -7.02
CA LEU A 74 4.32 8.14 -7.27
C LEU A 74 3.63 6.81 -6.92
N GLY A 75 4.26 5.68 -7.22
CA GLY A 75 3.75 4.35 -6.85
C GLY A 75 3.68 4.16 -5.33
N THR A 76 4.70 4.61 -4.60
CA THR A 76 4.74 4.54 -3.13
C THR A 76 3.64 5.41 -2.50
N TYR A 77 3.40 6.62 -3.03
CA TYR A 77 2.31 7.47 -2.55
C TYR A 77 0.94 6.89 -2.83
N GLY A 78 0.72 6.35 -4.04
CA GLY A 78 -0.53 5.67 -4.38
C GLY A 78 -0.82 4.51 -3.44
N PHE A 79 0.19 3.70 -3.13
CA PHE A 79 0.08 2.61 -2.16
C PHE A 79 -0.25 3.10 -0.74
N ALA A 80 0.45 4.12 -0.26
CA ALA A 80 0.24 4.68 1.08
C ALA A 80 -1.18 5.25 1.25
N VAL A 81 -1.67 6.00 0.25
CA VAL A 81 -3.02 6.57 0.26
C VAL A 81 -4.09 5.48 0.27
N ARG A 82 -3.96 4.44 -0.57
CA ARG A 82 -4.91 3.31 -0.61
C ARG A 82 -4.93 2.54 0.71
N THR A 83 -3.76 2.34 1.32
CA THR A 83 -3.64 1.70 2.63
C THR A 83 -4.32 2.53 3.72
N ALA A 84 -4.07 3.84 3.76
CA ALA A 84 -4.69 4.75 4.73
C ALA A 84 -6.22 4.80 4.56
N MET A 85 -6.70 4.80 3.32
CA MET A 85 -8.12 4.75 3.00
C MET A 85 -8.76 3.43 3.48
N TYR A 86 -8.12 2.29 3.26
CA TYR A 86 -8.61 1.01 3.78
C TYR A 86 -8.64 0.99 5.31
N VAL A 87 -7.64 1.57 5.97
CA VAL A 87 -7.61 1.71 7.44
C VAL A 87 -8.78 2.58 7.91
N ALA A 88 -9.10 3.67 7.21
CA ALA A 88 -10.27 4.50 7.51
C ALA A 88 -11.61 3.78 7.31
N MET A 89 -11.65 2.71 6.50
CA MET A 89 -12.82 1.85 6.30
C MET A 89 -12.99 0.77 7.37
N LEU A 90 -11.94 0.46 8.15
CA LEU A 90 -11.99 -0.56 9.19
C LEU A 90 -13.12 -0.38 10.22
N PRO A 91 -13.47 0.84 10.67
CA PRO A 91 -14.59 1.04 11.59
C PRO A 91 -15.93 0.65 10.97
N ALA A 92 -16.14 0.99 9.69
CA ALA A 92 -17.37 0.63 8.97
C ALA A 92 -17.46 -0.88 8.73
N LEU A 93 -16.33 -1.51 8.39
CA LEU A 93 -16.21 -2.97 8.35
C LEU A 93 -16.56 -3.56 9.72
N ALA A 94 -15.99 -3.06 10.82
CA ALA A 94 -16.29 -3.54 12.16
C ALA A 94 -17.78 -3.46 12.51
N LEU A 95 -18.48 -2.39 12.10
CA LEU A 95 -19.93 -2.27 12.27
C LEU A 95 -20.69 -3.32 11.46
N GLY A 96 -20.35 -3.52 10.18
CA GLY A 96 -20.92 -4.59 9.35
C GLY A 96 -20.66 -5.98 9.95
N PHE A 97 -19.49 -6.15 10.57
CA PHE A 97 -19.11 -7.37 11.27
C PHE A 97 -20.01 -7.64 12.48
N LEU A 98 -20.23 -6.63 13.31
CA LEU A 98 -21.13 -6.70 14.47
C LEU A 98 -22.56 -6.98 14.03
N LEU A 99 -23.04 -6.31 12.98
CA LEU A 99 -24.39 -6.48 12.45
C LEU A 99 -24.63 -7.92 11.98
N GLY A 100 -23.69 -8.45 11.18
CA GLY A 100 -23.72 -9.84 10.72
C GLY A 100 -23.66 -10.82 11.89
N ALA A 101 -22.79 -10.57 12.87
CA ALA A 101 -22.70 -11.40 14.06
C ALA A 101 -24.02 -11.45 14.85
N VAL A 102 -24.65 -10.29 15.10
CA VAL A 102 -25.93 -10.20 15.81
C VAL A 102 -27.03 -10.92 15.04
N ASP A 103 -27.19 -10.67 13.74
CA ASP A 103 -28.20 -11.32 12.89
C ASP A 103 -27.98 -12.85 12.86
N GLY A 104 -26.73 -13.28 12.77
CA GLY A 104 -26.39 -14.71 12.85
C GLY A 104 -26.69 -15.34 14.21
N LEU A 105 -26.45 -14.63 15.32
CA LEU A 105 -26.81 -15.11 16.66
C LEU A 105 -28.33 -15.23 16.84
N VAL A 106 -29.11 -14.28 16.29
CA VAL A 106 -30.58 -14.34 16.30
C VAL A 106 -31.09 -15.53 15.48
N ALA A 107 -30.55 -15.73 14.27
CA ALA A 107 -30.89 -16.89 13.44
C ALA A 107 -30.52 -18.22 14.11
N ARG A 108 -29.42 -18.25 14.88
CA ARG A 108 -29.03 -19.40 15.72
C ARG A 108 -30.04 -19.64 16.83
N ALA A 109 -30.46 -18.60 17.55
CA ALA A 109 -31.45 -18.72 18.62
C ALA A 109 -32.78 -19.28 18.10
N ALA A 110 -33.26 -18.80 16.95
CA ALA A 110 -34.47 -19.30 16.30
C ALA A 110 -34.34 -20.78 15.87
N ARG A 111 -33.19 -21.21 15.34
CA ARG A 111 -32.97 -22.62 15.00
C ARG A 111 -32.91 -23.55 16.20
N LYS A 112 -32.33 -23.09 17.31
CA LYS A 112 -32.31 -23.86 18.57
C LYS A 112 -33.72 -24.08 19.11
N ALA A 113 -34.60 -23.07 18.99
CA ALA A 113 -36.02 -23.21 19.34
C ALA A 113 -36.76 -24.23 18.45
N ASN A 114 -36.35 -24.40 17.19
CA ASN A 114 -36.97 -25.30 16.22
C ASN A 114 -36.30 -26.70 16.11
N ALA A 115 -35.44 -27.10 17.05
CA ALA A 115 -34.76 -28.40 17.05
C ALA A 115 -34.05 -28.78 15.72
N GLY A 116 -33.50 -27.78 15.01
CA GLY A 116 -32.86 -27.99 13.71
C GLY A 116 -31.52 -28.76 13.79
N ARG A 117 -31.30 -29.72 12.86
CA ARG A 117 -30.08 -30.56 12.80
C ARG A 117 -28.81 -29.72 12.54
N GLU A 118 -27.74 -29.99 13.28
CA GLU A 118 -26.53 -29.16 13.27
C GLU A 118 -25.39 -29.73 12.40
N SER A 119 -25.10 -29.09 11.25
CA SER A 119 -23.91 -29.41 10.44
C SER A 119 -22.68 -28.61 10.91
N SER A 120 -21.65 -29.31 11.39
CA SER A 120 -20.39 -28.73 11.91
C SER A 120 -19.49 -28.13 10.81
N SER A 121 -19.64 -28.58 9.56
CA SER A 121 -18.75 -28.17 8.45
C SER A 121 -18.88 -26.69 8.06
N ILE A 122 -20.06 -26.11 8.30
CA ILE A 122 -20.39 -24.74 7.87
C ILE A 122 -19.62 -23.71 8.72
N TYR A 123 -19.37 -24.02 9.99
CA TYR A 123 -18.57 -23.18 10.88
C TYR A 123 -17.12 -23.03 10.37
N HIS A 124 -16.48 -24.13 9.96
CA HIS A 124 -15.10 -24.11 9.50
C HIS A 124 -14.94 -23.32 8.21
N ARG A 125 -15.90 -23.49 7.28
CA ARG A 125 -15.95 -22.73 6.02
C ARG A 125 -16.20 -21.24 6.26
N ALA A 126 -17.03 -20.89 7.23
CA ALA A 126 -17.32 -19.49 7.53
C ALA A 126 -16.16 -18.77 8.25
N LYS A 127 -15.41 -19.46 9.12
CA LYS A 127 -14.17 -18.93 9.71
C LYS A 127 -13.13 -18.59 8.64
N LEU A 128 -12.94 -19.50 7.67
CA LEU A 128 -12.04 -19.25 6.53
C LEU A 128 -12.60 -18.15 5.60
N GLY A 129 -13.92 -18.09 5.44
CA GLY A 129 -14.60 -17.07 4.64
C GLY A 129 -14.34 -15.64 5.12
N VAL A 130 -14.34 -15.40 6.44
CA VAL A 130 -14.03 -14.06 6.97
C VAL A 130 -12.60 -13.63 6.69
N THR A 131 -11.62 -14.51 6.93
CA THR A 131 -10.22 -14.21 6.61
C THR A 131 -10.05 -13.96 5.11
N PHE A 132 -10.71 -14.77 4.27
CA PHE A 132 -10.68 -14.61 2.82
C PHE A 132 -11.24 -13.25 2.39
N VAL A 133 -12.38 -12.82 2.92
CA VAL A 133 -13.00 -11.53 2.59
C VAL A 133 -12.12 -10.35 2.98
N LEU A 134 -11.46 -10.40 4.13
CA LEU A 134 -10.56 -9.33 4.56
C LEU A 134 -9.36 -9.21 3.62
N ILE A 135 -8.76 -10.34 3.24
CA ILE A 135 -7.61 -10.37 2.34
C ILE A 135 -8.03 -9.94 0.92
N THR A 136 -9.09 -10.53 0.38
CA THR A 136 -9.61 -10.18 -0.96
C THR A 136 -10.08 -8.73 -1.00
N GLY A 137 -10.73 -8.24 0.06
CA GLY A 137 -11.15 -6.84 0.18
C GLY A 137 -9.98 -5.87 0.12
N TYR A 138 -8.90 -6.18 0.84
CA TYR A 138 -7.66 -5.40 0.79
C TYR A 138 -7.00 -5.44 -0.60
N LEU A 139 -6.89 -6.62 -1.21
CA LEU A 139 -6.32 -6.78 -2.56
C LEU A 139 -7.11 -6.04 -3.63
N VAL A 140 -8.45 -6.08 -3.57
CA VAL A 140 -9.33 -5.34 -4.49
C VAL A 140 -9.16 -3.84 -4.30
N CYS A 141 -9.07 -3.35 -3.06
CA CYS A 141 -8.75 -1.95 -2.76
C CYS A 141 -7.39 -1.53 -3.33
N LEU A 142 -6.39 -2.43 -3.33
CA LEU A 142 -5.08 -2.15 -3.89
C LEU A 142 -5.06 -2.16 -5.42
N ALA A 143 -5.86 -3.04 -6.05
CA ALA A 143 -5.89 -3.24 -7.49
C ALA A 143 -6.66 -2.15 -8.25
N LEU A 144 -7.60 -1.46 -7.60
CA LEU A 144 -8.39 -0.41 -8.24
C LEU A 144 -7.54 0.85 -8.46
N PRO A 145 -7.33 1.27 -9.72
CA PRO A 145 -6.48 2.43 -10.04
C PRO A 145 -7.09 3.75 -9.55
N ASP A 146 -8.42 3.89 -9.67
CA ASP A 146 -9.18 5.08 -9.28
C ASP A 146 -10.34 4.75 -8.33
N VAL A 147 -10.30 5.36 -7.15
CA VAL A 147 -11.42 5.39 -6.21
C VAL A 147 -12.08 6.77 -6.29
N MET A 148 -12.81 7.03 -7.38
CA MET A 148 -13.52 8.30 -7.55
C MET A 148 -14.52 8.57 -6.40
N HIS A 149 -15.01 7.53 -5.73
CA HIS A 149 -15.90 7.66 -4.56
C HIS A 149 -15.64 6.53 -3.56
N PRO A 150 -14.93 6.80 -2.44
CA PRO A 150 -14.69 5.84 -1.34
C PRO A 150 -15.92 5.05 -0.92
N ASN A 151 -17.08 5.71 -0.89
CA ASN A 151 -18.34 5.15 -0.43
C ASN A 151 -18.90 4.07 -1.37
N LEU A 152 -18.65 4.16 -2.68
CA LEU A 152 -19.15 3.21 -3.68
C LEU A 152 -18.41 1.86 -3.62
N ALA A 153 -17.12 1.88 -3.29
CA ALA A 153 -16.34 0.67 -3.07
C ALA A 153 -16.61 0.05 -1.67
N LEU A 154 -16.91 0.90 -0.68
CA LEU A 154 -17.16 0.48 0.70
C LEU A 154 -18.48 -0.29 0.87
N LEU A 155 -19.54 0.10 0.17
CA LEU A 155 -20.86 -0.52 0.25
C LEU A 155 -20.88 -2.02 -0.12
N PRO A 156 -20.42 -2.46 -1.32
CA PRO A 156 -20.43 -3.87 -1.66
C PRO A 156 -19.51 -4.69 -0.76
N LEU A 157 -18.38 -4.11 -0.34
CA LEU A 157 -17.42 -4.78 0.54
C LEU A 157 -18.01 -5.03 1.94
N THR A 158 -18.64 -4.02 2.54
CA THR A 158 -19.28 -4.14 3.86
C THR A 158 -20.49 -5.06 3.82
N MET A 159 -21.30 -5.04 2.76
CA MET A 159 -22.41 -5.98 2.58
C MET A 159 -21.93 -7.43 2.46
N ALA A 160 -20.89 -7.69 1.66
CA ALA A 160 -20.33 -9.03 1.52
C ALA A 160 -19.75 -9.55 2.84
N ALA A 161 -19.01 -8.71 3.57
CA ALA A 161 -18.47 -9.05 4.88
C ALA A 161 -19.58 -9.36 5.90
N ALA A 162 -20.62 -8.52 5.98
CA ALA A 162 -21.75 -8.71 6.88
C ALA A 162 -22.53 -10.01 6.59
N LEU A 163 -22.76 -10.32 5.31
CA LEU A 163 -23.44 -11.55 4.89
C LEU A 163 -22.66 -12.80 5.33
N LEU A 164 -21.35 -12.80 5.14
CA LEU A 164 -20.49 -13.94 5.47
C LEU A 164 -20.36 -14.14 6.98
N LEU A 165 -20.40 -13.07 7.76
CA LEU A 165 -20.46 -13.15 9.23
C LEU A 165 -21.79 -13.60 9.78
N ARG A 166 -22.89 -13.19 9.15
CA ARG A 166 -24.21 -13.74 9.47
C ARG A 166 -24.21 -15.25 9.32
N LEU A 167 -23.60 -15.76 8.25
CA LEU A 167 -23.42 -17.20 8.06
C LEU A 167 -22.49 -17.78 9.15
N GLN A 168 -21.38 -17.13 9.48
CA GLN A 168 -20.48 -17.62 10.53
C GLN A 168 -21.14 -17.74 11.90
N ALA A 169 -21.82 -16.69 12.36
CA ALA A 169 -22.49 -16.65 13.65
C ALA A 169 -23.73 -17.57 13.69
N SER A 170 -24.46 -17.70 12.58
CA SER A 170 -25.60 -18.61 12.46
C SER A 170 -25.26 -20.08 12.70
N TYR A 171 -24.05 -20.50 12.33
CA TYR A 171 -23.62 -21.91 12.41
C TYR A 171 -22.56 -22.16 13.48
N TYR A 172 -22.27 -21.19 14.37
CA TYR A 172 -21.32 -21.36 15.47
C TYR A 172 -21.86 -22.35 16.51
N LYS A 173 -21.29 -23.56 16.55
CA LYS A 173 -21.50 -24.53 17.63
C LYS A 173 -20.74 -24.10 18.87
N LYS A 174 -21.35 -23.27 19.72
CA LYS A 174 -20.94 -23.21 21.14
C LYS A 174 -21.89 -24.10 21.93
N TYR A 175 -21.49 -25.35 22.13
CA TYR A 175 -22.03 -26.17 23.19
C TYR A 175 -21.50 -25.60 24.52
N LEU A 176 -22.42 -25.07 25.31
CA LEU A 176 -22.40 -25.10 26.77
C LEU A 176 -23.56 -26.02 27.15
#